data_AF-A0A961YMS9-F1
#
_entry.id   AF-A0A961YMS9-F1
#
_cell.length_a   1.000
_cell.length_b   1.000
_cell.length_c   1.000
_cell.angle_alpha   90.00
_cell.angle_beta   90.00
_cell.angle_gamma   90.00
#
_symmetry.space_group_name_H-M   'P 1'
#
loop_
_entity.id
_entity.type
_entity.pdbx_description
1 polymer ?
#
loop_
_entity_poly.entity_id
_entity_poly.type
_entity_poly.pdbx_seq_one_letter_code
_entity_poly.pdbx_strand_id
1 'polypeptide(L)' 'VLWWGDEDTARAYARALAGREGPIVPLVTGRPDAGHALFERHLCVDTTAAGGNASLLAGGGRT' A
#
# COMPACT_ATOMS: atom_id res chain seq x y z
N VAL A 1 0.35 -13.70 3.76
CA VAL A 1 1.06 -14.82 4.42
C VAL A 1 2.47 -14.88 3.88
N LEU A 2 3.49 -15.09 4.71
CA LEU A 2 4.88 -15.21 4.26
C LEU A 2 5.37 -16.66 4.45
N TRP A 3 6.10 -17.18 3.46
CA TRP A 3 6.67 -18.53 3.51
C TRP A 3 7.97 -18.63 2.71
N TRP A 4 9.05 -19.12 3.33
CA TRP A 4 10.37 -19.33 2.70
C TRP A 4 10.89 -20.75 2.87
N GLY A 5 9.99 -21.73 2.90
CA GLY A 5 10.35 -23.14 2.86
C GLY A 5 10.29 -23.70 1.44
N ASP A 6 9.99 -24.99 1.35
CA ASP A 6 9.88 -25.72 0.09
C ASP A 6 8.64 -25.34 -0.74
N GLU A 7 8.69 -25.71 -2.02
CA GLU A 7 7.63 -25.40 -2.99
C GLU A 7 6.35 -26.21 -2.76
N ASP A 8 6.44 -27.45 -2.29
CA ASP A 8 5.26 -28.30 -2.06
C ASP A 8 4.38 -27.70 -0.96
N THR A 9 5.00 -27.26 0.14
CA THR A 9 4.32 -26.56 1.22
C THR A 9 3.80 -25.20 0.75
N ALA A 10 4.56 -24.46 -0.05
CA ALA A 10 4.09 -23.20 -0.64
C ALA A 10 2.85 -23.41 -1.51
N ARG A 11 2.82 -24.48 -2.30
CA ARG A 11 1.67 -24.85 -3.14
C ARG A 11 0.45 -25.21 -2.30
N ALA A 12 0.65 -25.93 -1.20
CA ALA A 12 -0.41 -26.26 -0.25
C ALA A 12 -1.01 -24.98 0.37
N TYR A 13 -0.18 -24.05 0.82
CA TYR A 13 -0.66 -22.76 1.33
C TYR A 13 -1.40 -21.94 0.27
N ALA A 14 -0.91 -21.89 -0.97
CA ALA A 14 -1.60 -21.18 -2.04
C ALA A 14 -3.02 -21.73 -2.28
N ARG A 15 -3.19 -23.06 -2.29
CA ARG A 15 -4.50 -23.71 -2.44
C ARG A 15 -5.42 -23.41 -1.25
N ALA A 16 -4.89 -23.49 -0.02
CA ALA A 16 -5.67 -23.21 1.18
C ALA A 16 -6.14 -21.75 1.23
N LEU A 17 -5.25 -20.80 0.89
CA LEU A 17 -5.59 -19.37 0.87
C LEU A 17 -6.64 -19.03 -0.19
N ALA A 18 -6.59 -19.70 -1.35
CA ALA A 18 -7.57 -19.52 -2.42
C ALA A 18 -8.98 -20.02 -2.04
N GLY A 19 -9.07 -21.01 -1.14
CA GLY A 19 -10.36 -21.53 -0.65
C GLY A 19 -10.95 -20.76 0.54
N ARG A 20 -10.27 -19.74 1.05
CA ARG A 20 -10.72 -18.98 2.22
C ARG A 20 -11.81 -17.99 1.82
N GLU A 21 -12.85 -17.89 2.64
CA GLU A 21 -13.85 -16.84 2.47
C GLU A 21 -13.28 -15.44 2.74
N GLY A 22 -13.86 -14.44 2.06
CA GLY A 22 -13.48 -13.04 2.19
C GLY A 22 -12.37 -12.60 1.22
N PRO A 23 -11.63 -11.52 1.56
CA PRO A 23 -10.63 -10.95 0.65
C PRO A 23 -9.51 -11.93 0.28
N ILE A 24 -9.01 -11.81 -0.94
CA ILE A 24 -7.83 -12.54 -1.42
C ILE A 24 -6.64 -12.17 -0.55
N VAL A 25 -5.97 -13.19 -0.02
CA VAL A 25 -4.76 -13.01 0.78
C VAL A 25 -3.57 -13.54 -0.04
N PRO A 26 -2.56 -12.70 -0.34
CA PRO A 26 -1.40 -13.15 -1.09
C PRO A 26 -0.52 -14.08 -0.24
N LEU A 27 0.06 -15.08 -0.90
CA LEU A 27 1.21 -15.82 -0.40
C LEU A 27 2.48 -15.16 -0.95
N VAL A 28 3.34 -14.70 -0.05
CA VAL A 28 4.62 -14.07 -0.39
C VAL A 28 5.74 -15.06 -0.12
N THR A 29 6.38 -15.51 -1.20
CA THR A 29 7.54 -16.43 -1.14
C THR A 29 8.86 -15.75 -1.46
N GLY A 30 8.83 -14.49 -1.89
CA GLY A 30 10.02 -13.65 -2.07
C GLY A 30 10.42 -12.92 -0.79
N ARG A 31 11.51 -12.13 -0.87
CA ARG A 31 11.91 -11.22 0.22
C ARG A 31 10.75 -10.29 0.58
N PRO A 32 10.45 -10.03 1.87
CA PRO A 32 9.39 -9.11 2.23
C PRO A 32 9.70 -7.71 1.68
N ASP A 33 8.63 -7.04 1.28
CA ASP A 33 8.66 -5.62 0.97
C ASP A 33 7.50 -4.90 1.65
N ALA A 34 7.57 -3.57 1.64
CA ALA A 34 6.58 -2.71 2.26
C ALA A 34 5.19 -2.84 1.63
N GLY A 35 5.09 -3.13 0.33
CA GLY A 35 3.81 -3.25 -0.37
C GLY A 35 3.00 -4.45 0.10
N HIS A 36 3.66 -5.51 0.56
CA HIS A 36 2.99 -6.70 1.12
C HIS A 36 2.71 -6.61 2.62
N ALA A 37 3.47 -5.79 3.36
CA ALA A 37 3.45 -5.75 4.82
C ALA A 37 2.73 -4.52 5.39
N LEU A 38 2.61 -3.44 4.63
CA LEU A 38 2.01 -2.17 5.06
C LEU A 38 0.72 -1.89 4.30
N PHE A 39 -0.19 -1.19 4.95
CA PHE A 39 -1.38 -0.63 4.29
C PHE A 39 -1.08 0.77 3.78
N GLU A 40 -1.28 0.97 2.49
CA GLU A 40 -1.23 2.30 1.89
C GLU A 40 -2.57 3.03 2.11
N ARG A 41 -2.49 4.31 2.48
CA ARG A 41 -3.66 5.21 2.54
C ARG A 41 -3.32 6.47 1.76
N HIS A 42 -4.06 6.72 0.69
CA HIS A 42 -3.94 7.94 -0.08
C HIS A 42 -4.88 9.01 0.47
N LEU A 43 -4.36 10.23 0.63
CA LEU A 43 -5.14 11.42 0.96
C LEU A 43 -4.79 12.52 -0.04
N CYS A 44 -5.80 13.05 -0.71
CA CYS A 44 -5.66 14.24 -1.53
C CYS A 44 -6.29 15.42 -0.77
N VAL A 45 -5.52 16.49 -0.57
CA VAL A 45 -5.96 17.70 0.12
C VAL A 45 -5.97 18.85 -0.88
N ASP A 46 -7.15 19.44 -1.08
CA ASP A 46 -7.27 20.70 -1.81
C ASP A 46 -6.80 21.86 -0.91
N THR A 47 -5.53 22.23 -1.08
CA THR A 47 -4.93 23.36 -0.35
C THR A 47 -5.42 24.73 -0.84
N THR A 48 -6.23 24.78 -1.89
CA THR A 48 -6.81 26.00 -2.47
C THR A 48 -8.28 26.21 -2.14
N ALA A 49 -8.90 25.26 -1.42
CA ALA A 49 -10.32 25.27 -1.07
C ALA A 49 -10.78 26.55 -0.33
N ALA A 50 -9.88 27.24 0.36
CA ALA A 50 -10.15 28.51 1.04
C ALA A 50 -10.12 29.75 0.12
N GLY A 51 -9.94 29.57 -1.20
CA GLY A 51 -10.01 30.65 -2.20
C GLY A 51 -8.65 31.22 -2.65
N GLY A 52 -7.53 30.58 -2.30
CA GLY A 52 -6.20 30.97 -2.74
C GLY A 52 -5.11 30.06 -2.18
N ASN A 53 -3.98 29.96 -2.89
CA ASN A 53 -2.84 29.17 -2.42
C ASN A 53 -1.90 30.06 -1.60
N ALA A 54 -1.88 29.89 -0.28
CA ALA A 54 -1.05 30.69 0.62
C ALA A 54 0.46 30.60 0.30
N SER A 55 0.94 29.43 -0.15
CA SER A 55 2.35 29.25 -0.57
C SER A 55 2.69 30.06 -1.81
N LEU A 56 1.74 30.23 -2.75
CA LEU A 56 1.93 31.11 -3.91
C LEU A 56 1.91 32.59 -3.50
N LEU A 57 1.10 32.97 -2.52
CA LEU A 57 1.01 34.36 -2.04
C LEU A 57 2.26 34.80 -1.25
N ALA A 58 2.89 33.89 -0.50
CA ALA A 58 4.11 34.17 0.27
C ALA A 58 5.37 34.38 -0.60
N GLY A 59 5.41 33.82 -1.82
CA GLY A 59 6.54 33.98 -2.74
C GLY A 59 6.50 35.26 -3.60
N GLY A 60 5.33 35.91 -3.69
CA GLY A 60 5.15 37.16 -4.44
C GLY A 60 5.61 38.42 -3.68
N GLY A 61 5.90 38.30 -2.38
CA GLY A 61 6.47 39.36 -1.56
C GLY A 61 7.97 39.53 -1.78
N ARG A 62 8.37 39.98 -2.97
CA ARG A 62 9.71 40.51 -3.22
C ARG A 62 9.62 42.00 -3.56
N THR A 63 9.52 42.80 -2.51
CA THR A 63 9.95 44.21 -2.46
C THR A 63 10.62 44.43 -1.11
#